data_AF-A0A3B9N199-F1
#
_entry.id   AF-A0A3B9N199-F1
#
_cell.length_a   1.000
_cell.length_b   1.000
_cell.length_c   1.000
_cell.angle_alpha   90.00
_cell.angle_beta   90.00
_cell.angle_gamma   90.00
#
_symmetry.space_group_name_H-M   'P 1'
#
loop_
_entity.id
_entity.type
_entity.pdbx_description
1 polymer ?
#
loop_
_entity_poly.entity_id
_entity_poly.type
_entity_poly.pdbx_seq_one_letter_code
_entity_poly.pdbx_strand_id
1 'polypeptide(L)'
;MFSKDEAKLIRQKFWVNFDEYSKKRWRKSRKRSSWILQKTGIKGFNLKFDVNDKSAQVGFEIASKGVQRQLKYQEKMQSLKALLDQEFDHQLIWSDYLQLENGKNISRIYIEKPNLNIFKED
;
A
#
# COMPACT_ATOMS: atom_id res chain seq x y z
N MET A 1 19.62 13.51 13.45
CA MET A 1 18.34 14.01 12.93
C MET A 1 18.59 14.53 11.52
N PHE A 2 17.78 14.13 10.54
CA PHE A 2 17.85 14.69 9.19
C PHE A 2 17.12 16.03 9.13
N SER A 3 17.61 16.96 8.32
CA SER A 3 16.84 18.16 7.97
C SER A 3 15.59 17.77 7.15
N LYS A 4 14.61 18.69 7.04
CA LYS A 4 13.40 18.45 6.23
C LYS A 4 13.75 18.13 4.78
N ASP A 5 14.76 18.80 4.22
CA ASP A 5 15.18 18.62 2.84
C ASP A 5 15.94 17.29 2.63
N GLU A 6 16.81 16.92 3.57
CA GLU A 6 17.49 15.62 3.57
C GLU A 6 16.50 14.46 3.65
N ALA A 7 15.51 14.55 4.55
CA ALA A 7 14.50 13.52 4.71
C ALA A 7 13.65 13.36 3.42
N LYS A 8 13.31 14.47 2.77
CA LYS A 8 12.60 14.47 1.48
C LYS A 8 13.45 13.80 0.39
N LEU A 9 14.74 14.13 0.32
CA LEU A 9 15.66 13.56 -0.67
C LEU A 9 15.81 12.04 -0.49
N ILE A 10 15.93 11.55 0.75
CA ILE A 10 16.05 10.12 1.04
C ILE A 10 14.79 9.38 0.60
N ARG A 11 13.60 9.87 0.95
CA ARG A 11 12.33 9.27 0.49
C ARG A 11 12.23 9.24 -1.03
N GLN A 12 12.62 10.33 -1.71
CA GLN A 12 12.63 10.38 -3.16
C GLN A 12 13.57 9.35 -3.77
N LYS A 13 14.82 9.28 -3.28
CA LYS A 13 15.82 8.29 -3.72
C LYS A 13 15.33 6.87 -3.52
N PHE A 14 14.74 6.56 -2.36
CA PHE A 14 14.16 5.26 -2.07
C PHE A 14 13.13 4.87 -3.14
N TRP A 15 12.15 5.72 -3.43
CA TRP A 15 11.10 5.38 -4.41
C TRP A 15 11.63 5.24 -5.83
N VAL A 16 12.62 6.05 -6.23
CA VAL A 16 13.32 5.89 -7.52
C VAL A 16 14.03 4.55 -7.60
N ASN A 17 14.84 4.22 -6.59
CA ASN A 17 15.59 2.96 -6.54
C ASN A 17 14.66 1.75 -6.47
N PHE A 18 13.56 1.84 -5.71
CA PHE A 18 12.56 0.79 -5.57
C PHE A 18 11.84 0.52 -6.89
N ASP A 19 11.48 1.56 -7.65
CA ASP A 19 10.88 1.42 -8.98
C ASP A 19 11.85 0.76 -9.96
N GLU A 20 13.13 1.17 -9.99
CA GLU A 20 14.15 0.54 -10.81
C GLU A 20 14.41 -0.93 -10.44
N TYR A 21 14.59 -1.21 -9.14
CA TYR A 21 14.80 -2.57 -8.62
C TYR A 21 13.64 -3.49 -9.02
N SER A 22 12.41 -3.02 -8.83
CA SER A 22 11.21 -3.74 -9.21
C SER A 22 11.21 -4.02 -10.72
N LYS A 23 11.38 -3.01 -11.57
CA LYS A 23 11.44 -3.17 -13.04
C LYS A 23 12.49 -4.22 -13.46
N LYS A 24 13.69 -4.21 -12.88
CA LYS A 24 14.76 -5.18 -13.17
C LYS A 24 14.35 -6.62 -12.83
N ARG A 25 13.74 -6.85 -11.66
CA ARG A 25 13.27 -8.18 -11.23
C ARG A 25 12.16 -8.71 -12.16
N TRP A 26 11.30 -7.84 -12.66
CA TRP A 26 10.21 -8.20 -13.57
C TRP A 26 10.64 -8.45 -15.03
N ARG A 27 11.67 -7.77 -15.54
CA ARG A 27 12.22 -8.09 -16.87
C ARG A 27 12.66 -9.55 -16.98
N LYS A 28 13.05 -10.17 -15.86
CA LYS A 28 13.39 -11.60 -15.78
C LYS A 28 12.15 -12.52 -15.81
N SER A 29 10.95 -12.05 -15.44
CA SER A 29 9.73 -12.87 -15.32
C SER A 29 8.78 -12.80 -16.53
N ARG A 30 9.14 -12.08 -17.61
CA ARG A 30 8.36 -11.90 -18.86
C ARG A 30 6.93 -11.35 -18.72
N LYS A 31 6.48 -10.95 -17.52
CA LYS A 31 5.17 -10.30 -17.29
C LYS A 31 5.32 -8.77 -17.39
N ARG A 32 4.65 -8.15 -18.37
CA ARG A 32 4.55 -6.68 -18.49
C ARG A 32 3.44 -6.17 -17.57
N SER A 33 3.76 -5.80 -16.34
CA SER A 33 2.81 -5.15 -15.45
C SER A 33 3.49 -3.99 -14.72
N SER A 34 2.94 -2.78 -14.88
CA SER A 34 3.31 -1.60 -14.11
C SER A 34 3.04 -1.85 -12.62
N TRP A 35 4.11 -1.98 -11.82
CA TRP A 35 4.07 -2.49 -10.45
C TRP A 35 3.38 -1.56 -9.44
N ILE A 36 3.14 -0.30 -9.82
CA ILE A 36 2.46 0.70 -8.97
C ILE A 36 0.92 0.60 -9.06
N LEU A 37 0.38 -0.44 -9.70
CA LEU A 37 -1.02 -0.91 -9.65
C LEU A 37 -2.08 0.08 -9.13
N GLN A 38 -2.26 1.16 -9.90
CA GLN A 38 -3.55 1.85 -10.01
C GLN A 38 -4.54 1.07 -10.89
N LYS A 39 -4.12 -0.07 -11.47
CA LYS A 39 -4.92 -0.92 -12.37
C LYS A 39 -5.34 -2.22 -11.68
N THR A 40 -6.02 -2.12 -10.54
CA THR A 40 -6.76 -3.25 -9.94
C THR A 40 -7.91 -3.73 -10.82
N GLY A 41 -8.29 -2.95 -11.86
CA GLY A 41 -9.49 -3.17 -12.67
C GLY A 41 -10.78 -2.76 -11.94
N ILE A 42 -10.70 -2.45 -10.64
CA ILE A 42 -11.82 -2.10 -9.78
C ILE A 42 -11.69 -0.62 -9.40
N LYS A 43 -12.66 0.18 -9.83
CA LYS A 43 -12.67 1.61 -9.49
C LYS A 43 -12.73 1.79 -7.97
N GLY A 44 -11.78 2.55 -7.43
CA GLY A 44 -11.70 2.85 -6.00
C GLY A 44 -10.84 1.86 -5.21
N PHE A 45 -10.24 0.85 -5.83
CA PHE A 45 -9.24 -0.01 -5.20
C PHE A 45 -7.86 0.33 -5.75
N ASN A 46 -6.92 0.63 -4.85
CA ASN A 46 -5.53 0.90 -5.20
C ASN A 46 -4.62 -0.04 -4.41
N LEU A 47 -3.66 -0.69 -5.06
CA LEU A 47 -2.58 -1.35 -4.34
C LEU A 47 -1.54 -0.29 -3.96
N LYS A 48 -1.27 -0.13 -2.66
CA LYS A 48 -0.39 0.91 -2.15
C LYS A 48 0.74 0.33 -1.31
N PHE A 49 1.94 0.81 -1.58
CA PHE A 49 3.12 0.63 -0.76
C PHE A 49 3.34 1.90 0.05
N ASP A 50 3.60 1.73 1.34
CA ASP A 50 3.87 2.82 2.27
C ASP A 50 5.06 2.44 3.12
N VAL A 51 6.11 3.25 3.11
CA VAL A 51 7.35 2.97 3.82
C VAL A 51 7.74 4.21 4.60
N ASN A 52 7.88 4.03 5.91
CA ASN A 52 8.23 5.10 6.83
C ASN A 52 9.49 4.75 7.63
N ASP A 53 9.75 5.49 8.70
CA ASP A 53 10.90 5.33 9.59
C ASP A 53 10.75 4.18 10.59
N LYS A 54 9.58 3.53 10.63
CA LYS A 54 9.24 2.49 11.61
C LYS A 54 8.82 1.17 10.97
N SER A 55 8.24 1.20 9.77
CA SER A 55 7.56 0.09 9.14
C SER A 55 7.50 0.24 7.62
N ALA A 56 7.31 -0.89 6.95
CA ALA A 56 6.84 -0.95 5.58
C ALA A 56 5.49 -1.67 5.53
N GLN A 57 4.55 -1.11 4.78
CA GLN A 57 3.20 -1.62 4.60
C GLN A 57 2.90 -1.80 3.12
N VAL A 58 2.20 -2.86 2.77
CA VAL A 58 1.61 -3.06 1.44
C VAL A 58 0.20 -3.59 1.56
N GLY A 59 -0.72 -3.02 0.80
CA GLY A 59 -2.11 -3.46 0.84
C GLY A 59 -3.04 -2.69 -0.07
N PHE A 60 -4.31 -3.05 -0.01
CA PHE A 60 -5.38 -2.38 -0.74
C PHE A 60 -5.87 -1.16 0.03
N GLU A 61 -5.85 -0.02 -0.63
CA GLU A 61 -6.56 1.20 -0.22
C GLU A 61 -7.87 1.28 -1.01
N ILE A 62 -8.98 1.36 -0.27
CA ILE A 62 -10.34 1.39 -0.78
C ILE A 62 -10.87 2.79 -0.56
N ALA A 63 -11.08 3.52 -1.65
CA ALA A 63 -11.52 4.91 -1.64
C ALA A 63 -12.54 5.13 -2.77
N SER A 64 -13.77 5.47 -2.38
CA SER A 64 -14.87 5.73 -3.32
C SER A 64 -15.38 7.16 -3.22
N LYS A 65 -15.79 7.73 -4.37
CA LYS A 65 -16.58 8.96 -4.42
C LYS A 65 -18.01 8.63 -3.99
N GLY A 66 -18.32 8.84 -2.71
CA GLY A 66 -19.65 8.67 -2.12
C GLY A 66 -19.72 7.58 -1.04
N VAL A 67 -20.36 7.92 0.08
CA VAL A 67 -20.43 7.12 1.30
C VAL A 67 -21.07 5.75 1.07
N GLN A 68 -22.20 5.68 0.34
CA GLN A 68 -22.88 4.40 0.10
C GLN A 68 -22.04 3.40 -0.68
N ARG A 69 -21.25 3.87 -1.68
CA ARG A 69 -20.39 2.98 -2.45
C ARG A 69 -19.18 2.53 -1.62
N GLN A 70 -18.63 3.40 -0.77
CA GLN A 70 -17.59 3.03 0.18
C GLN A 70 -18.07 1.91 1.12
N LEU A 71 -19.27 2.06 1.69
CA LEU A 71 -19.88 1.09 2.59
C LEU A 71 -20.06 -0.27 1.90
N LYS A 72 -20.60 -0.29 0.67
CA LYS A 72 -20.74 -1.54 -0.10
C LYS A 72 -19.40 -2.25 -0.35
N TYR A 73 -18.33 -1.50 -0.62
CA TYR A 73 -17.01 -2.11 -0.77
C TYR A 73 -16.47 -2.65 0.56
N GLN A 74 -16.66 -1.93 1.66
CA GLN A 74 -16.29 -2.40 3.00
C GLN A 74 -17.03 -3.70 3.34
N GLU A 75 -18.35 -3.74 3.20
CA GLU A 75 -19.17 -4.94 3.44
C GLU A 75 -18.72 -6.12 2.59
N LYS A 76 -18.44 -5.87 1.29
CA LYS A 76 -17.98 -6.92 0.40
C LYS A 76 -16.62 -7.47 0.82
N MET A 77 -15.68 -6.61 1.21
CA MET A 77 -14.37 -7.07 1.67
C MET A 77 -14.46 -7.81 3.00
N GLN A 78 -15.28 -7.34 3.93
CA GLN A 78 -15.50 -8.04 5.20
C GLN A 78 -16.11 -9.42 4.98
N SER A 79 -17.02 -9.59 4.01
CA SER A 79 -17.54 -10.92 3.65
C SER A 79 -16.45 -11.89 3.12
N LEU A 80 -15.34 -11.35 2.62
CA LEU A 80 -14.20 -12.11 2.11
C LEU A 80 -13.08 -12.28 3.14
N LYS A 81 -13.24 -11.74 4.35
CA LYS A 81 -12.18 -11.71 5.36
C LYS A 81 -11.64 -13.10 5.70
N ALA A 82 -12.52 -14.05 6.00
CA ALA A 82 -12.10 -15.41 6.34
C ALA A 82 -11.32 -16.08 5.20
N LEU A 83 -11.73 -15.87 3.95
CA LEU A 83 -11.03 -16.40 2.77
C LEU A 83 -9.66 -15.74 2.62
N LEU A 84 -9.58 -14.42 2.74
CA LEU A 84 -8.33 -13.67 2.61
C LEU A 84 -7.35 -14.01 3.73
N ASP A 85 -7.83 -14.13 4.97
CA ASP A 85 -6.99 -14.50 6.11
C ASP A 85 -6.49 -15.96 6.01
N GLN A 86 -7.17 -16.84 5.25
CA GLN A 86 -6.73 -18.21 4.96
C GLN A 86 -5.70 -18.30 3.82
N GLU A 87 -5.87 -17.48 2.78
CA GLU A 87 -5.01 -17.51 1.58
C GLU A 87 -3.68 -16.76 1.76
N PHE A 88 -3.59 -15.87 2.75
CA PHE A 88 -2.37 -15.13 3.03
C PHE A 88 -1.61 -15.75 4.21
N ASP A 89 -0.37 -16.14 3.97
CA ASP A 89 0.56 -16.62 5.02
C ASP A 89 0.89 -15.54 6.07
N HIS A 90 0.56 -14.29 5.78
CA HIS A 90 0.80 -13.14 6.65
C HIS A 90 -0.51 -12.62 7.24
N GLN A 91 -0.46 -12.21 8.50
CA GLN A 91 -1.60 -11.58 9.16
C GLN A 91 -2.01 -10.29 8.44
N LEU A 92 -3.23 -10.28 7.92
CA LEU A 92 -3.84 -9.09 7.32
C LEU A 92 -4.38 -8.18 8.43
N ILE A 93 -4.04 -6.90 8.33
CA ILE A 93 -4.55 -5.83 9.18
C ILE A 93 -5.69 -5.15 8.44
N TRP A 94 -6.85 -5.09 9.10
CA TRP A 94 -8.09 -4.52 8.57
C TRP A 94 -8.36 -3.18 9.26
N SER A 95 -8.40 -2.11 8.49
CA SER A 95 -8.73 -0.76 8.95
C SER A 95 -9.93 -0.24 8.16
N ASP A 96 -11.12 -0.35 8.74
CA ASP A 96 -12.37 0.01 8.06
C ASP A 96 -12.53 1.52 7.89
N TYR A 97 -11.92 2.31 8.78
CA TYR A 97 -11.99 3.76 8.77
C TYR A 97 -10.62 4.36 9.08
N LEU A 98 -10.00 4.93 8.04
CA LEU A 98 -8.78 5.70 8.16
C LEU A 98 -8.98 7.05 7.47
N GLN A 99 -8.79 8.12 8.24
CA GLN A 99 -8.86 9.48 7.71
C GLN A 99 -7.46 9.91 7.26
N LEU A 100 -7.33 10.24 5.97
CA LEU A 100 -6.12 10.80 5.40
C LEU A 100 -5.96 12.28 5.79
N GLU A 101 -4.74 12.79 5.73
CA GLU A 101 -4.41 14.21 6.00
C GLU A 101 -5.21 15.19 5.13
N ASN A 102 -5.60 14.77 3.92
CA ASN A 102 -6.44 15.56 3.01
C ASN A 102 -7.94 15.51 3.36
N GLY A 103 -8.31 14.95 4.52
CA GLY A 103 -9.68 14.83 5.01
C GLY A 103 -10.50 13.68 4.40
N LYS A 104 -9.93 12.88 3.48
CA LYS A 104 -10.65 11.74 2.87
C LYS A 104 -10.66 10.54 3.81
N ASN A 105 -11.82 9.90 3.90
CA ASN A 105 -11.96 8.62 4.59
C ASN A 105 -11.76 7.48 3.60
N ILE A 106 -10.92 6.53 3.99
CA ILE A 106 -10.60 5.33 3.24
C ILE A 106 -10.70 4.11 4.15
N SER A 107 -10.75 2.93 3.52
CA SER A 107 -10.50 1.67 4.21
C SER A 107 -9.20 1.08 3.70
N ARG A 108 -8.50 0.33 4.55
CA ARG A 108 -7.24 -0.31 4.19
C ARG A 108 -7.19 -1.76 4.67
N ILE A 109 -6.71 -2.65 3.80
CA ILE A 109 -6.40 -4.04 4.13
C ILE A 109 -4.97 -4.29 3.72
N TYR A 110 -4.08 -4.55 4.67
CA TYR A 110 -2.65 -4.52 4.42
C TYR A 110 -1.89 -5.48 5.32
N ILE A 111 -0.68 -5.82 4.89
CA ILE A 111 0.33 -6.43 5.75
C ILE A 111 1.32 -5.35 6.18
N GLU A 112 1.85 -5.49 7.38
CA GLU A 112 2.87 -4.61 7.93
C GLU A 112 4.11 -5.42 8.30
N LYS A 113 5.28 -4.90 7.90
CA LYS A 113 6.57 -5.35 8.39
C LYS A 113 7.17 -4.25 9.28
N PRO A 114 7.14 -4.41 10.60
CA PRO A 114 7.71 -3.43 11.53
C PRO A 114 9.24 -3.46 11.49
N ASN A 115 9.86 -2.48 12.15
CA ASN A 115 11.31 -2.32 12.29
C ASN A 115 12.07 -2.12 10.98
N LEU A 116 11.39 -1.61 9.96
CA LEU A 116 12.02 -1.13 8.74
C LEU A 116 12.07 0.39 8.75
N ASN A 117 13.22 0.95 8.43
CA ASN A 117 13.42 2.39 8.44
C ASN A 117 13.97 2.83 7.10
N ILE A 118 13.20 3.65 6.38
CA ILE A 118 13.59 4.20 5.07
C ILE A 118 14.90 5.01 5.10
N PHE A 119 15.32 5.48 6.27
CA PHE A 119 16.54 6.25 6.47
C PHE A 119 17.76 5.41 6.86
N LYS A 120 17.58 4.10 7.05
CA LYS A 120 18.69 3.16 7.24
C LYS A 120 18.94 2.43 5.92
N GLU A 121 20.05 2.75 5.29
CA GLU A 121 20.57 1.96 4.17
C GLU A 121 21.42 0.83 4.77
N ASP A 122 20.95 -0.41 4.63
CA ASP A 122 21.75 -1.63 4.81
C ASP A 122 22.28 -2.11 3.45
#